data_AF-A0A1F2T0M6-F1
#
_entry.id   AF-A0A1F2T0M6-F1
#
_cell.length_a   1.000
_cell.length_b   1.000
_cell.length_c   1.000
_cell.angle_alpha   90.00
_cell.angle_beta   90.00
_cell.angle_gamma   90.00
#
_symmetry.space_group_name_H-M   'P 1'
#
loop_
_entity.id
_entity.type
_entity.pdbx_description
1 polymer ?
#
loop_
_entity_poly.entity_id
_entity_poly.type
_entity_poly.pdbx_seq_one_letter_code
_entity_poly.pdbx_strand_id
1 'polypeptide(L)'
;MAEEDTRFDSWKEIGRYLGRNVRTVVRWEQDHGLPIHRVPGGKQARVFAYRAELDRWLAGGGVSTQTREGASAAADQDVSTPERIGFRRRWAVVAGISATVLLAGIAAWAVAQPPPALLELTLVGNELRALDVSGEARWTHRFTDGQVTFPPVRWTHIGDVTSDGREEILAAVQVAHPPVDQLAGELLSFSNRGRLQWSATADDRILFREGEYGPPWAVSDLVAYRTPAGARIAWTLHHFTWWPALVVTLDEEGRRLGTFVNSGWIHRIVPSSDGRYLFVAGVTNSRREYFSRSSTPQTLQGILPSRPAVRRSAWDARQETRSFTSHCHAPMSAGNSRFRPVAPPC
;
A
#
# COMPACT_ATOMS: atom_id res chain seq x y z
N MET A 1 11.87 -26.37 72.14
CA MET A 1 11.31 -25.20 71.45
C MET A 1 11.94 -25.14 70.09
N ALA A 2 11.10 -25.12 69.05
CA ALA A 2 11.40 -25.50 67.69
C ALA A 2 12.55 -24.71 67.06
N GLU A 3 13.59 -25.41 66.63
CA GLU A 3 14.61 -24.89 65.73
C GLU A 3 13.93 -24.67 64.37
N GLU A 4 13.87 -23.43 63.90
CA GLU A 4 13.25 -23.09 62.61
C GLU A 4 14.03 -23.75 61.47
N ASP A 5 13.59 -24.95 61.06
CA ASP A 5 14.19 -25.68 59.95
C ASP A 5 13.91 -24.92 58.65
N THR A 6 14.88 -24.09 58.26
CA THR A 6 14.77 -23.22 57.09
C THR A 6 14.59 -24.08 55.85
N ARG A 7 13.37 -24.08 55.32
CA ARG A 7 12.97 -24.83 54.13
C ARG A 7 13.21 -24.00 52.87
N PHE A 8 13.83 -24.60 51.86
CA PHE A 8 13.97 -24.04 50.51
C PHE A 8 12.91 -24.64 49.60
N ASP A 9 12.11 -23.81 48.93
CA ASP A 9 10.92 -24.25 48.17
C ASP A 9 11.14 -24.23 46.65
N SER A 10 12.37 -23.96 46.20
CA SER A 10 12.72 -24.01 44.78
C SER A 10 14.16 -24.40 44.49
N TRP A 11 14.38 -24.97 43.30
CA TRP A 11 15.71 -25.27 42.77
C TRP A 11 16.67 -24.08 42.81
N LYS A 12 16.16 -22.87 42.56
CA LYS A 12 16.97 -21.64 42.52
C LYS A 12 17.48 -21.26 43.91
N GLU A 13 16.64 -21.45 44.93
CA GLU A 13 17.03 -21.22 46.33
C GLU A 13 18.05 -22.25 46.81
N ILE A 14 17.84 -23.53 46.49
CA ILE A 14 18.77 -24.61 46.82
C ILE A 14 20.15 -24.37 46.17
N GLY A 15 20.18 -24.00 44.89
CA GLY A 15 21.43 -23.70 44.19
C GLY A 15 22.16 -22.48 44.76
N ARG A 16 21.42 -21.44 45.14
CA ARG A 16 22.01 -20.27 45.82
C ARG A 16 22.62 -20.66 47.17
N TYR A 17 21.94 -21.52 47.94
CA TYR A 17 22.46 -22.00 49.22
C TYR A 17 23.76 -22.81 49.06
N LEU A 18 23.80 -23.71 48.07
CA LEU A 18 24.96 -24.55 47.78
C LEU A 18 26.07 -23.84 46.98
N GLY A 19 25.86 -22.58 46.56
CA GLY A 19 26.81 -21.85 45.71
C GLY A 19 26.99 -22.44 44.31
N ARG A 20 25.96 -23.11 43.77
CA ARG A 20 26.00 -23.83 42.48
C ARG A 20 24.81 -23.48 41.58
N ASN A 21 25.01 -23.63 40.28
CA ASN A 21 23.95 -23.45 39.29
C ASN A 21 22.89 -24.55 39.42
N VAL A 22 21.62 -24.21 39.15
CA VAL A 22 20.47 -25.13 39.22
C VAL A 22 20.73 -26.46 38.49
N ARG A 23 21.34 -26.42 37.30
CA ARG A 23 21.65 -27.63 36.52
C ARG A 23 22.64 -28.57 37.23
N THR A 24 23.58 -28.03 38.00
CA THR A 24 24.51 -28.81 38.81
C THR A 24 23.81 -29.48 39.98
N VAL A 25 22.88 -28.76 40.62
CA VAL A 25 22.08 -29.27 41.75
C VAL A 25 21.14 -30.39 41.32
N VAL A 26 20.46 -30.24 40.18
CA VAL A 26 19.61 -31.30 39.59
C VAL A 26 20.45 -32.52 39.25
N ARG A 27 21.68 -32.34 38.77
CA ARG A 27 22.60 -33.45 38.53
C ARG A 27 23.01 -34.14 39.83
N TRP A 28 23.22 -33.40 40.93
CA TRP A 28 23.55 -33.99 42.22
C TRP A 28 22.38 -34.77 42.86
N GLU A 29 21.14 -34.38 42.60
CA GLU A 29 19.95 -35.20 42.94
C GLU A 29 20.05 -36.57 42.26
N GLN A 30 20.38 -36.59 40.96
CA GLN A 30 20.41 -37.82 40.15
C GLN A 30 21.63 -38.69 40.41
N ASP A 31 22.82 -38.09 40.46
CA ASP A 31 24.10 -38.82 40.47
C ASP A 31 24.66 -39.03 41.88
N HIS A 32 24.29 -38.18 42.85
CA HIS A 32 24.94 -38.11 44.17
C HIS A 32 23.95 -38.13 45.35
N GLY A 33 22.67 -38.42 45.09
CA GLY A 33 21.66 -38.61 46.13
C GLY A 33 21.42 -37.39 47.00
N LEU A 34 21.48 -36.18 46.43
CA LEU A 34 21.16 -34.94 47.15
C LEU A 34 19.74 -35.02 47.75
N PRO A 35 19.55 -34.81 49.07
CA PRO A 35 18.26 -34.95 49.73
C PRO A 35 17.31 -33.85 49.28
N ILE A 36 16.40 -34.23 48.38
CA ILE A 36 15.41 -33.36 47.79
C ILE A 36 14.05 -34.06 47.84
N HIS A 37 13.07 -33.38 48.41
CA HIS A 37 11.73 -33.89 48.60
C HIS A 37 10.78 -33.32 47.55
N ARG A 38 9.85 -34.15 47.07
CA ARG A 38 8.83 -33.76 46.10
C ARG A 38 7.45 -33.93 46.73
N VAL A 39 6.61 -32.90 46.66
CA VAL A 39 5.24 -32.98 47.19
C VAL A 39 4.38 -33.84 46.24
N PRO A 40 3.76 -34.94 46.69
CA PRO A 40 2.85 -35.71 45.86
C PRO A 40 1.53 -34.93 45.67
N GLY A 41 1.04 -34.79 44.43
CA GLY A 41 -0.36 -34.38 44.17
C GLY A 41 -0.62 -32.99 43.55
N GLY A 42 0.25 -32.48 42.68
CA GLY A 42 -0.06 -31.27 41.89
C GLY A 42 0.45 -31.36 40.44
N LYS A 43 -0.22 -30.70 39.50
CA LYS A 43 0.06 -30.74 38.03
C LYS A 43 1.50 -30.34 37.62
N GLN A 44 2.33 -29.87 38.55
CA GLN A 44 3.79 -29.70 38.42
C GLN A 44 4.42 -30.05 39.78
N ALA A 45 5.38 -30.99 39.81
CA ALA A 45 6.02 -31.42 41.05
C ALA A 45 6.81 -30.26 41.67
N ARG A 46 6.31 -29.68 42.76
CA ARG A 46 7.04 -28.69 43.58
C ARG A 46 8.10 -29.42 44.40
N VAL A 47 9.30 -28.87 44.41
CA VAL A 47 10.51 -29.45 45.00
C VAL A 47 10.91 -28.61 46.22
N PHE A 48 11.24 -29.26 47.33
CA PHE A 48 11.75 -28.59 48.51
C PHE A 48 12.89 -29.38 49.19
N ALA A 49 13.74 -28.68 49.94
CA ALA A 49 14.82 -29.26 50.72
C ALA A 49 14.97 -28.54 52.07
N TYR A 50 15.37 -29.28 53.10
CA TYR A 50 15.65 -28.72 54.43
C TYR A 50 17.12 -28.35 54.55
N ARG A 51 17.42 -27.20 55.15
CA ARG A 51 18.79 -26.72 55.36
C ARG A 51 19.64 -27.77 56.10
N ALA A 52 19.11 -28.36 57.16
CA ALA A 52 19.83 -29.34 57.98
C ALA A 52 20.21 -30.61 57.19
N GLU A 53 19.39 -31.02 56.22
CA GLU A 53 19.68 -32.18 55.36
C GLU A 53 20.76 -31.86 54.34
N LEU A 54 20.73 -30.65 53.75
CA LEU A 54 21.77 -30.18 52.83
C LEU A 54 23.13 -30.05 53.53
N ASP A 55 23.13 -29.50 54.74
CA ASP A 55 24.36 -29.35 55.55
C ASP A 55 24.94 -30.71 55.95
N ARG A 56 24.08 -31.67 56.31
CA ARG A 56 24.50 -33.05 56.62
C ARG A 56 25.08 -33.75 55.39
N TRP A 57 24.50 -33.53 54.21
CA TRP A 57 25.01 -34.09 52.95
C TRP A 57 26.37 -33.48 52.56
N LEU A 58 26.54 -32.17 52.76
CA LEU A 58 27.83 -31.49 52.58
C LEU A 58 28.89 -32.00 53.57
N ALA A 59 28.54 -32.17 54.84
CA ALA A 59 29.43 -32.67 55.88
C ALA A 59 29.82 -34.15 55.70
N GLY A 60 28.95 -34.96 55.08
CA GLY A 60 29.15 -36.38 54.81
C GLY A 60 30.05 -36.70 53.61
N GLY A 61 30.63 -35.69 52.93
CA GLY A 61 31.53 -35.91 51.78
C GLY A 61 30.84 -35.86 50.41
N GLY A 62 29.65 -35.25 50.32
CA GLY A 62 29.01 -34.90 49.06
C GLY A 62 29.79 -33.79 48.34
N VAL A 63 30.78 -34.18 47.53
CA VAL A 63 31.56 -33.36 46.58
C VAL A 63 32.79 -32.66 47.18
N SER A 64 33.89 -33.40 47.28
CA SER A 64 35.24 -32.84 47.37
C SER A 64 35.62 -32.11 46.06
N THR A 65 35.47 -30.79 46.07
CA THR A 65 35.98 -29.89 45.02
C THR A 65 37.48 -29.70 45.23
N GLN A 66 38.34 -30.42 44.48
CA GLN A 66 39.76 -30.08 44.39
C GLN A 66 39.97 -28.93 43.40
N THR A 67 40.42 -27.80 43.92
CA THR A 67 41.17 -26.77 43.20
C THR A 67 42.33 -26.39 44.11
N ARG A 68 43.57 -26.68 43.70
CA ARG A 68 44.76 -26.02 44.24
C ARG A 68 45.92 -26.11 43.24
N GLU A 69 46.39 -24.92 42.85
CA GLU A 69 47.72 -24.63 42.33
C GLU A 69 48.80 -24.97 43.38
N GLY A 70 50.01 -25.33 42.92
CA GLY A 70 51.26 -25.04 43.64
C GLY A 70 52.26 -26.19 43.85
N ALA A 71 53.11 -26.41 42.84
CA ALA A 71 54.55 -26.74 42.91
C ALA A 71 55.09 -28.05 43.56
N SER A 72 55.73 -28.85 42.68
CA SER A 72 57.13 -29.32 42.75
C SER A 72 57.42 -30.82 42.92
N ALA A 73 58.24 -31.29 41.96
CA ALA A 73 59.21 -32.39 41.98
C ALA A 73 58.76 -33.85 41.79
N ALA A 74 59.12 -34.35 40.60
CA ALA A 74 59.67 -35.67 40.29
C ALA A 74 58.80 -36.92 40.55
N ALA A 75 58.24 -37.47 39.46
CA ALA A 75 58.58 -38.82 39.01
C ALA A 75 57.94 -39.08 37.63
N ASP A 76 58.80 -39.56 36.76
CA ASP A 76 58.57 -40.14 35.44
C ASP A 76 57.43 -41.17 35.47
N GLN A 77 56.33 -40.95 34.72
CA GLN A 77 55.52 -42.02 34.09
C GLN A 77 54.72 -41.48 32.89
N ASP A 78 55.10 -42.03 31.75
CA ASP A 78 54.46 -42.01 30.44
C ASP A 78 53.04 -42.60 30.50
N VAL A 79 52.00 -41.75 30.39
CA VAL A 79 50.64 -42.19 30.09
C VAL A 79 50.01 -41.20 29.11
N SER A 80 49.65 -41.75 27.94
CA SER A 80 49.11 -41.06 26.78
C SER A 80 47.82 -40.29 27.09
N THR A 81 47.82 -38.99 26.78
CA THR A 81 46.63 -38.12 26.84
C THR A 81 45.72 -38.42 25.63
N PRO A 82 44.44 -38.78 25.79
CA PRO A 82 43.51 -38.72 24.66
C PRO A 82 43.11 -37.25 24.41
N GLU A 83 43.23 -36.84 23.15
CA GLU A 83 42.95 -35.50 22.63
C GLU A 83 41.64 -34.87 23.14
N ARG A 84 41.74 -33.78 23.90
CA ARG A 84 40.62 -32.87 24.23
C ARG A 84 40.28 -31.92 23.07
N ILE A 85 40.13 -32.42 21.84
CA ILE A 85 39.85 -31.58 20.65
C ILE A 85 38.35 -31.55 20.28
N GLY A 86 37.49 -32.38 20.89
CA GLY A 86 36.10 -32.57 20.43
C GLY A 86 35.03 -31.55 20.87
N PHE A 87 35.20 -30.81 21.96
CA PHE A 87 34.07 -30.07 22.56
C PHE A 87 33.91 -28.63 22.05
N ARG A 88 35.00 -27.86 21.92
CA ARG A 88 34.94 -26.45 21.44
C ARG A 88 34.49 -26.34 19.98
N ARG A 89 34.87 -27.30 19.13
CA ARG A 89 34.48 -27.34 17.72
C ARG A 89 32.98 -27.59 17.53
N ARG A 90 32.34 -28.38 18.39
CA ARG A 90 30.89 -28.65 18.35
C ARG A 90 30.06 -27.41 18.70
N TRP A 91 30.47 -26.63 19.71
CA TRP A 91 29.79 -25.37 20.06
C TRP A 91 30.02 -24.26 19.03
N ALA A 92 31.19 -24.20 18.39
CA ALA A 92 31.45 -23.29 17.28
C ALA A 92 30.55 -23.57 16.07
N VAL A 93 30.29 -24.86 15.76
CA VAL A 93 29.35 -25.25 14.69
C VAL A 93 27.90 -24.86 15.03
N VAL A 94 27.45 -25.09 16.28
CA VAL A 94 26.09 -24.70 16.73
C VAL A 94 25.91 -23.17 16.72
N ALA A 95 26.91 -22.42 17.15
CA ALA A 95 26.91 -20.96 17.10
C ALA A 95 26.89 -20.43 15.66
N GLY A 96 27.67 -21.05 14.76
CA GLY A 96 27.65 -20.74 13.33
C GLY A 96 26.28 -20.97 12.69
N ILE A 97 25.69 -22.15 12.91
CA ILE A 97 24.35 -22.48 12.38
C ILE A 97 23.29 -21.51 12.92
N SER A 98 23.34 -21.18 14.21
CA SER A 98 22.39 -20.24 14.83
C SER A 98 22.50 -18.83 14.25
N ALA A 99 23.73 -18.35 14.02
CA ALA A 99 23.97 -17.07 13.37
C ALA A 99 23.49 -17.06 11.91
N THR A 100 23.69 -18.16 11.17
CA THR A 100 23.16 -18.29 9.80
C THR A 100 21.63 -18.30 9.77
N VAL A 101 20.98 -19.02 10.68
CA VAL A 101 19.51 -19.03 10.78
C VAL A 101 18.97 -17.65 11.16
N LEU A 102 19.64 -16.94 12.07
CA LEU A 102 19.27 -15.58 12.45
C LEU A 102 19.41 -14.62 11.26
N LEU A 103 20.54 -14.67 10.54
CA LEU A 103 20.78 -13.83 9.36
C LEU A 103 19.79 -14.15 8.23
N ALA A 104 19.51 -15.43 7.99
CA ALA A 104 18.49 -15.85 7.03
C ALA A 104 17.10 -15.36 7.45
N GLY A 105 16.77 -15.41 8.74
CA GLY A 105 15.53 -14.88 9.29
C GLY A 105 15.41 -13.35 9.15
N ILE A 106 16.49 -12.61 9.41
CA ILE A 106 16.55 -11.15 9.22
C ILE A 106 16.42 -10.80 7.73
N ALA A 107 17.13 -11.51 6.85
CA ALA A 107 17.03 -11.31 5.41
C ALA A 107 15.61 -11.62 4.90
N ALA A 108 15.01 -12.72 5.35
CA ALA A 108 13.63 -13.07 5.01
C ALA A 108 12.63 -12.04 5.52
N TRP A 109 12.79 -11.54 6.76
CA TRP A 109 11.94 -10.49 7.32
C TRP A 109 12.10 -9.15 6.58
N ALA A 110 13.33 -8.79 6.19
CA ALA A 110 13.61 -7.58 5.42
C ALA A 110 13.00 -7.64 4.01
N VAL A 111 13.03 -8.81 3.36
CA VAL A 111 12.38 -9.04 2.06
C VAL A 111 10.85 -9.12 2.19
N ALA A 112 10.35 -9.54 3.36
CA ALA A 112 8.92 -9.65 3.64
C ALA A 112 8.27 -8.33 4.14
N GLN A 113 9.05 -7.28 4.42
CA GLN A 113 8.49 -5.97 4.69
C GLN A 113 7.67 -5.52 3.47
N PRO A 114 6.42 -5.04 3.65
CA PRO A 114 5.70 -4.44 2.55
C PRO A 114 6.52 -3.24 2.04
N PRO A 115 6.60 -3.03 0.71
CA PRO A 115 7.22 -1.82 0.20
C PRO A 115 6.49 -0.61 0.80
N PRO A 116 7.18 0.54 0.97
CA PRO A 116 6.55 1.75 1.50
C PRO A 116 5.27 2.10 0.72
N ALA A 117 4.38 2.94 1.24
CA ALA A 117 3.25 3.40 0.41
C ALA A 117 3.78 4.26 -0.75
N LEU A 118 3.13 4.21 -1.92
CA LEU A 118 3.37 5.22 -2.94
C LEU A 118 2.66 6.51 -2.51
N LEU A 119 3.32 7.64 -2.70
CA LEU A 119 2.81 8.95 -2.32
C LEU A 119 2.28 9.70 -3.54
N GLU A 120 3.05 9.72 -4.62
CA GLU A 120 2.79 10.60 -5.76
C GLU A 120 3.31 10.01 -7.07
N LEU A 121 2.63 10.34 -8.17
CA LEU A 121 3.17 10.17 -9.51
C LEU A 121 3.59 11.55 -10.06
N THR A 122 4.84 11.65 -10.51
CA THR A 122 5.38 12.86 -11.15
C THR A 122 5.81 12.55 -12.58
N LEU A 123 5.75 13.55 -13.45
CA LEU A 123 6.24 13.44 -14.82
C LEU A 123 7.44 14.37 -15.00
N VAL A 124 8.61 13.79 -15.32
CA VAL A 124 9.86 14.53 -15.57
C VAL A 124 10.32 14.25 -17.00
N GLY A 125 10.09 15.21 -17.89
CA GLY A 125 10.25 14.98 -19.33
C GLY A 125 9.30 13.88 -19.80
N ASN A 126 9.84 12.83 -20.42
CA ASN A 126 9.09 11.64 -20.86
C ASN A 126 9.16 10.48 -19.86
N GLU A 127 9.38 10.76 -18.57
CA GLU A 127 9.43 9.74 -17.52
C GLU A 127 8.35 9.97 -16.47
N LEU A 128 7.41 9.02 -16.35
CA LEU A 128 6.49 8.94 -15.23
C LEU A 128 7.18 8.21 -14.07
N ARG A 129 7.33 8.88 -12.93
CA ARG A 129 7.99 8.34 -11.75
C ARG A 129 7.00 8.21 -10.62
N ALA A 130 6.95 7.05 -9.99
CA ALA A 130 6.18 6.83 -8.78
C ALA A 130 7.08 6.99 -7.56
N LEU A 131 6.80 8.03 -6.79
CA LEU A 131 7.56 8.39 -5.60
C LEU A 131 6.92 7.76 -4.37
N ASP A 132 7.75 7.29 -3.46
CA ASP A 132 7.32 6.84 -2.13
C ASP A 132 7.23 7.99 -1.13
N VAL A 133 6.89 7.66 0.11
CA VAL A 133 6.76 8.62 1.22
C VAL A 133 8.06 9.35 1.58
N SER A 134 9.23 8.82 1.18
CA SER A 134 10.53 9.49 1.33
C SER A 134 10.88 10.39 0.14
N GLY A 135 10.08 10.37 -0.93
CA GLY A 135 10.32 11.10 -2.17
C GLY A 135 11.25 10.37 -3.15
N GLU A 136 11.62 9.12 -2.88
CA GLU A 136 12.43 8.32 -3.79
C GLU A 136 11.56 7.63 -4.85
N ALA A 137 12.07 7.57 -6.08
CA ALA A 137 11.37 6.89 -7.17
C ALA A 137 11.46 5.38 -6.99
N ARG A 138 10.32 4.75 -6.72
CA ARG A 138 10.21 3.28 -6.64
C ARG A 138 10.35 2.63 -8.00
N TRP A 139 9.74 3.26 -8.99
CA TRP A 139 9.79 2.82 -10.38
C TRP A 139 9.60 4.02 -11.30
N THR A 140 10.08 3.83 -12.53
CA THR A 140 9.99 4.82 -13.60
C THR A 140 9.46 4.13 -14.85
N HIS A 141 8.42 4.70 -15.44
CA HIS A 141 7.93 4.34 -16.75
C HIS A 141 8.37 5.40 -17.76
N ARG A 142 8.99 4.98 -18.86
CA ARG A 142 9.50 5.88 -19.90
C ARG A 142 8.62 5.79 -21.14
N PHE A 143 8.16 6.94 -21.60
CA PHE A 143 7.43 7.07 -22.85
C PHE A 143 8.39 7.15 -24.03
N THR A 144 8.19 6.29 -25.03
CA THR A 144 8.99 6.27 -26.26
C THR A 144 8.38 7.11 -27.38
N ASP A 145 7.06 7.31 -27.33
CA ASP A 145 6.30 7.85 -28.45
C ASP A 145 5.72 9.23 -28.08
N GLY A 146 6.09 10.24 -28.85
CA GLY A 146 5.63 11.62 -28.65
C GLY A 146 6.21 12.28 -27.39
N GLN A 147 5.92 13.56 -27.23
CA GLN A 147 6.24 14.29 -26.01
C GLN A 147 5.07 14.18 -25.04
N VAL A 148 5.33 13.68 -23.83
CA VAL A 148 4.30 13.49 -22.81
C VAL A 148 4.30 14.66 -21.84
N THR A 149 3.11 15.11 -21.48
CA THR A 149 2.90 16.20 -20.53
C THR A 149 1.80 15.81 -19.54
N PHE A 150 1.85 16.37 -18.34
CA PHE A 150 0.75 16.25 -17.39
C PHE A 150 -0.26 17.39 -17.65
N PRO A 151 -1.56 17.12 -17.58
CA PRO A 151 -2.56 18.17 -17.62
C PRO A 151 -2.62 18.90 -16.26
N PRO A 152 -2.94 20.21 -16.21
CA PRO A 152 -3.03 20.99 -14.97
C PRO A 152 -4.34 20.71 -14.20
N VAL A 153 -4.73 19.44 -14.10
CA VAL A 153 -5.98 18.96 -13.51
C VAL A 153 -5.69 17.74 -12.64
N ARG A 154 -6.69 17.14 -12.01
CA ARG A 154 -6.49 15.85 -11.36
C ARG A 154 -6.28 14.78 -12.44
N TRP A 155 -5.06 14.27 -12.51
CA TRP A 155 -4.60 13.39 -13.59
C TRP A 155 -4.07 12.06 -13.10
N THR A 156 -3.99 11.86 -11.80
CA THR A 156 -3.47 10.65 -11.18
C THR A 156 -4.45 10.09 -10.16
N HIS A 157 -4.32 8.80 -9.91
CA HIS A 157 -4.93 8.13 -8.77
C HIS A 157 -3.93 7.15 -8.18
N ILE A 158 -3.80 7.14 -6.86
CA ILE A 158 -3.11 6.10 -6.09
C ILE A 158 -4.06 5.74 -4.95
N GLY A 159 -4.53 4.49 -4.91
CA GLY A 159 -5.36 4.02 -3.81
C GLY A 159 -6.07 2.71 -4.11
N ASP A 160 -6.51 2.02 -3.06
CA ASP A 160 -7.23 0.74 -3.14
C ASP A 160 -8.76 0.99 -3.31
N VAL A 161 -9.14 1.24 -4.56
CA VAL A 161 -10.53 1.48 -5.00
C VAL A 161 -11.33 0.19 -5.06
N THR A 162 -10.68 -0.97 -5.19
CA THR A 162 -11.32 -2.30 -5.23
C THR A 162 -11.50 -2.95 -3.85
N SER A 163 -10.76 -2.50 -2.82
CA SER A 163 -10.66 -3.08 -1.46
C SER A 163 -10.15 -4.50 -1.50
N ASP A 164 -9.29 -4.81 -2.46
CA ASP A 164 -8.60 -6.08 -2.55
C ASP A 164 -7.22 -6.03 -1.85
N GLY A 165 -6.86 -4.88 -1.29
CA GLY A 165 -5.57 -4.62 -0.65
C GLY A 165 -4.47 -4.22 -1.63
N ARG A 166 -4.79 -3.98 -2.91
CA ARG A 166 -3.87 -3.50 -3.95
C ARG A 166 -4.24 -2.07 -4.30
N GLU A 167 -3.22 -1.23 -4.46
CA GLU A 167 -3.44 0.13 -4.94
C GLU A 167 -3.63 0.12 -6.46
N GLU A 168 -4.74 0.69 -6.92
CA GLU A 168 -4.88 1.12 -8.30
C GLU A 168 -4.04 2.38 -8.52
N ILE A 169 -3.10 2.30 -9.46
CA ILE A 169 -2.22 3.40 -9.80
C ILE A 169 -2.53 3.82 -11.23
N LEU A 170 -3.16 4.97 -11.38
CA LEU A 170 -3.62 5.50 -12.66
C LEU A 170 -2.91 6.81 -13.00
N ALA A 171 -2.60 6.99 -14.29
CA ALA A 171 -2.11 8.24 -14.83
C ALA A 171 -2.83 8.57 -16.15
N ALA A 172 -3.55 9.68 -16.19
CA ALA A 172 -4.14 10.27 -17.38
C ALA A 172 -3.21 11.36 -17.92
N VAL A 173 -2.32 10.98 -18.83
CA VAL A 173 -1.33 11.87 -19.43
C VAL A 173 -1.83 12.44 -20.75
N GLN A 174 -1.11 13.43 -21.28
CA GLN A 174 -1.35 13.98 -22.60
C GLN A 174 -0.13 13.80 -23.47
N VAL A 175 -0.31 13.20 -24.64
CA VAL A 175 0.72 12.97 -25.64
C VAL A 175 0.57 14.01 -26.75
N ALA A 176 1.62 14.79 -26.98
CA ALA A 176 1.70 15.71 -28.10
C ALA A 176 2.04 14.94 -29.38
N HIS A 177 1.20 15.11 -30.41
CA HIS A 177 1.45 14.55 -31.75
C HIS A 177 1.93 15.65 -32.72
N PRO A 178 3.21 15.63 -33.13
CA PRO A 178 3.70 16.52 -34.18
C PRO A 178 3.00 16.26 -35.53
N PRO A 179 2.84 17.27 -36.41
CA PRO A 179 3.43 18.61 -36.33
C PRO A 179 2.52 19.68 -35.68
N VAL A 180 1.34 19.32 -35.17
CA VAL A 180 0.29 20.31 -34.81
C VAL A 180 0.19 20.55 -33.29
N ASP A 181 1.15 20.05 -32.49
CA ASP A 181 1.15 20.12 -31.01
C ASP A 181 -0.21 19.81 -30.36
N GLN A 182 -0.97 18.93 -31.03
CA GLN A 182 -2.28 18.53 -30.53
C GLN A 182 -2.11 17.51 -29.40
N LEU A 183 -2.83 17.73 -28.31
CA LEU A 183 -2.74 16.90 -27.12
C LEU A 183 -3.82 15.81 -27.13
N ALA A 184 -3.38 14.56 -27.29
CA ALA A 184 -4.24 13.38 -27.12
C ALA A 184 -4.09 12.82 -25.71
N GLY A 185 -5.21 12.51 -25.07
CA GLY A 185 -5.25 11.91 -23.76
C GLY A 185 -4.99 10.41 -23.82
N GLU A 186 -4.14 9.94 -22.92
CA GLU A 186 -3.88 8.52 -22.69
C GLU A 186 -4.04 8.22 -21.20
N LEU A 187 -4.81 7.18 -20.88
CA LEU A 187 -5.00 6.69 -19.53
C LEU A 187 -4.22 5.38 -19.36
N LEU A 188 -3.38 5.32 -18.34
CA LEU A 188 -2.48 4.20 -18.06
C LEU A 188 -2.77 3.67 -16.66
N SER A 189 -2.77 2.35 -16.52
CA SER A 189 -2.85 1.66 -15.23
C SER A 189 -1.59 0.87 -14.95
N PHE A 190 -1.06 0.99 -13.73
CA PHE A 190 0.16 0.35 -13.30
C PHE A 190 -0.06 -0.48 -12.04
N SER A 191 0.68 -1.59 -11.95
CA SER A 191 0.89 -2.27 -10.67
C SER A 191 1.79 -1.46 -9.74
N ASN A 192 1.78 -1.79 -8.46
CA ASN A 192 2.69 -1.20 -7.45
C ASN A 192 4.19 -1.33 -7.75
N ARG A 193 4.58 -2.23 -8.67
CA ARG A 193 5.96 -2.41 -9.15
C ARG A 193 6.25 -1.71 -10.48
N GLY A 194 5.33 -0.89 -11.00
CA GLY A 194 5.52 -0.13 -12.24
C GLY A 194 5.29 -0.91 -13.53
N ARG A 195 4.81 -2.16 -13.45
CA ARG A 195 4.36 -2.90 -14.63
C ARG A 195 3.04 -2.30 -15.13
N LEU A 196 3.00 -1.87 -16.39
CA LEU A 196 1.78 -1.47 -17.10
C LEU A 196 0.80 -2.65 -17.15
N GLN A 197 -0.42 -2.45 -16.66
CA GLN A 197 -1.48 -3.45 -16.65
C GLN A 197 -2.38 -3.32 -17.87
N TRP A 198 -2.80 -2.09 -18.17
CA TRP A 198 -3.58 -1.75 -19.35
C TRP A 198 -3.42 -0.27 -19.67
N SER A 199 -3.76 0.11 -20.89
CA SER A 199 -3.86 1.51 -21.33
C SER A 199 -5.13 1.71 -22.14
N ALA A 200 -5.62 2.95 -22.17
CA ALA A 200 -6.77 3.37 -22.93
C ALA A 200 -6.50 4.73 -23.60
N THR A 201 -6.91 4.85 -24.86
CA THR A 201 -6.92 6.10 -25.60
C THR A 201 -8.35 6.53 -25.88
N ALA A 202 -8.53 7.81 -26.21
CA ALA A 202 -9.80 8.32 -26.67
C ALA A 202 -9.71 8.59 -28.18
N ASP A 203 -10.36 7.75 -28.96
CA ASP A 203 -10.50 7.84 -30.42
C ASP A 203 -11.95 8.14 -30.83
N ASP A 204 -12.81 8.45 -29.85
CA ASP A 204 -14.22 8.71 -30.01
C ASP A 204 -14.51 9.71 -31.13
N ARG A 205 -15.52 9.42 -31.96
CA ARG A 205 -16.07 10.36 -32.94
C ARG A 205 -17.54 10.58 -32.66
N ILE A 206 -17.91 11.84 -32.44
CA ILE A 206 -19.23 12.25 -32.00
C ILE A 206 -19.88 13.13 -33.06
N LEU A 207 -21.08 12.74 -33.48
CA LEU A 207 -21.88 13.53 -34.39
C LEU A 207 -22.78 14.51 -33.64
N PHE A 208 -22.61 15.79 -33.91
CA PHE A 208 -23.56 16.85 -33.56
C PHE A 208 -24.24 17.37 -34.83
N ARG A 209 -25.19 18.31 -34.66
CA ARG A 209 -25.88 18.93 -35.79
C ARG A 209 -24.90 19.66 -36.72
N GLU A 210 -23.87 20.27 -36.15
CA GLU A 210 -22.88 21.10 -36.83
C GLU A 210 -21.81 20.28 -37.56
N GLY A 211 -21.69 18.99 -37.25
CA GLY A 211 -20.70 18.11 -37.86
C GLY A 211 -20.21 17.01 -36.90
N GLU A 212 -19.25 16.24 -37.40
CA GLU A 212 -18.55 15.20 -36.63
C GLU A 212 -17.30 15.77 -35.96
N TYR A 213 -17.11 15.44 -34.69
CA TYR A 213 -15.97 15.83 -33.88
C TYR A 213 -15.24 14.58 -33.43
N GLY A 214 -13.93 14.52 -33.67
CA GLY A 214 -13.11 13.35 -33.38
C GLY A 214 -11.89 13.69 -32.52
N PRO A 215 -10.94 12.76 -32.37
CA PRO A 215 -9.68 13.04 -31.71
C PRO A 215 -8.93 14.21 -32.38
N PRO A 216 -8.04 14.89 -31.64
CA PRO A 216 -7.57 14.52 -30.32
C PRO A 216 -8.44 15.07 -29.17
N TRP A 217 -8.58 14.22 -28.16
CA TRP A 217 -9.29 14.51 -26.92
C TRP A 217 -8.28 14.73 -25.80
N ALA A 218 -8.24 15.91 -25.22
CA ALA A 218 -7.32 16.28 -24.14
C ALA A 218 -7.93 15.98 -22.76
N VAL A 219 -7.09 15.63 -21.79
CA VAL A 219 -7.52 15.23 -20.44
C VAL A 219 -7.99 16.46 -19.66
N SER A 220 -9.09 16.34 -18.93
CA SER A 220 -9.65 17.43 -18.10
C SER A 220 -9.99 17.03 -16.66
N ASP A 221 -10.21 15.75 -16.37
CA ASP A 221 -10.35 15.25 -15.00
C ASP A 221 -10.21 13.71 -14.99
N LEU A 222 -9.79 13.15 -13.86
CA LEU A 222 -9.72 11.71 -13.62
C LEU A 222 -10.21 11.39 -12.22
N VAL A 223 -11.12 10.42 -12.09
CA VAL A 223 -11.53 9.88 -10.79
C VAL A 223 -11.62 8.37 -10.85
N ALA A 224 -11.02 7.70 -9.86
CA ALA A 224 -11.37 6.33 -9.53
C ALA A 224 -12.21 6.32 -8.24
N TYR A 225 -13.25 5.49 -8.22
CA TYR A 225 -14.20 5.41 -7.11
C TYR A 225 -14.85 4.03 -7.05
N ARG A 226 -15.24 3.61 -5.84
CA ARG A 226 -15.95 2.35 -5.63
C ARG A 226 -17.43 2.52 -5.94
N THR A 227 -18.05 1.48 -6.47
CA THR A 227 -19.51 1.32 -6.55
C THR A 227 -19.92 -0.01 -5.91
N PRO A 228 -21.22 -0.25 -5.65
CA PRO A 228 -21.69 -1.57 -5.23
C PRO A 228 -21.37 -2.70 -6.23
N ALA A 229 -21.09 -2.36 -7.50
CA ALA A 229 -20.77 -3.30 -8.57
C ALA A 229 -19.26 -3.35 -8.91
N GLY A 230 -18.39 -2.88 -8.01
CA GLY A 230 -16.93 -2.86 -8.18
C GLY A 230 -16.36 -1.46 -8.41
N ALA A 231 -15.05 -1.39 -8.64
CA ALA A 231 -14.36 -0.13 -8.89
C ALA A 231 -14.75 0.45 -10.26
N ARG A 232 -14.76 1.78 -10.35
CA ARG A 232 -15.06 2.52 -11.56
C ARG A 232 -14.06 3.63 -11.74
N ILE A 233 -13.75 3.92 -13.00
CA ILE A 233 -12.88 5.01 -13.40
C ILE A 233 -13.71 5.92 -14.29
N ALA A 234 -13.82 7.19 -13.93
CA ALA A 234 -14.40 8.23 -14.75
C ALA A 234 -13.27 9.11 -15.29
N TRP A 235 -13.07 9.04 -16.59
CA TRP A 235 -12.04 9.77 -17.32
C TRP A 235 -12.70 10.86 -18.17
N THR A 236 -12.44 12.11 -17.81
CA THR A 236 -13.06 13.26 -18.46
C THR A 236 -12.12 13.88 -19.47
N LEU A 237 -12.64 14.08 -20.67
CA LEU A 237 -11.90 14.53 -21.84
C LEU A 237 -12.63 15.71 -22.48
N HIS A 238 -11.88 16.59 -23.12
CA HIS A 238 -12.41 17.67 -23.94
C HIS A 238 -11.77 17.64 -25.32
N HIS A 239 -12.50 18.07 -26.33
CA HIS A 239 -11.92 18.20 -27.66
C HIS A 239 -10.80 19.26 -27.59
N PHE A 240 -9.63 18.97 -28.15
CA PHE A 240 -8.48 19.88 -28.07
C PHE A 240 -8.76 21.28 -28.64
N THR A 241 -9.41 21.35 -29.80
CA THR A 241 -9.75 22.61 -30.50
C THR A 241 -11.17 23.13 -30.24
N TRP A 242 -12.14 22.24 -30.08
CA TRP A 242 -13.57 22.57 -30.12
C TRP A 242 -14.22 22.40 -28.74
N TRP A 243 -15.52 22.67 -28.68
CA TRP A 243 -16.28 22.66 -27.43
C TRP A 243 -16.75 21.32 -26.86
N PRO A 244 -16.84 20.18 -27.59
CA PRO A 244 -17.39 18.95 -27.01
C PRO A 244 -16.53 18.39 -25.87
N ALA A 245 -17.18 17.80 -24.87
CA ALA A 245 -16.51 17.07 -23.80
C ALA A 245 -17.17 15.71 -23.55
N LEU A 246 -16.37 14.77 -23.06
CA LEU A 246 -16.72 13.38 -22.82
C LEU A 246 -16.42 13.01 -21.37
N VAL A 247 -17.27 12.17 -20.78
CA VAL A 247 -16.89 11.34 -19.63
C VAL A 247 -16.92 9.90 -20.09
N VAL A 248 -15.75 9.28 -20.18
CA VAL A 248 -15.60 7.86 -20.44
C VAL A 248 -15.57 7.15 -19.09
N THR A 249 -16.50 6.22 -18.87
CA THR A 249 -16.50 5.39 -17.67
C THR A 249 -15.91 4.03 -18.00
N LEU A 250 -14.95 3.57 -17.20
CA LEU A 250 -14.28 2.27 -17.32
C LEU A 250 -14.45 1.45 -16.02
N ASP A 251 -14.29 0.14 -16.13
CA ASP A 251 -14.07 -0.74 -14.98
C ASP A 251 -12.58 -0.82 -14.58
N GLU A 252 -12.26 -1.66 -13.60
CA GLU A 252 -10.91 -1.86 -13.07
C GLU A 252 -9.93 -2.50 -14.06
N GLU A 253 -10.44 -3.21 -15.07
CA GLU A 253 -9.64 -3.77 -16.16
C GLU A 253 -9.46 -2.80 -17.34
N GLY A 254 -9.95 -1.56 -17.22
CA GLY A 254 -9.89 -0.58 -18.29
C GLY A 254 -10.88 -0.83 -19.42
N ARG A 255 -11.88 -1.71 -19.22
CA ARG A 255 -12.94 -1.91 -20.21
C ARG A 255 -13.93 -0.76 -20.10
N ARG A 256 -14.25 -0.18 -21.25
CA ARG A 256 -15.22 0.91 -21.35
C ARG A 256 -16.63 0.41 -21.06
N LEU A 257 -17.30 1.03 -20.09
CA LEU A 257 -18.68 0.76 -19.69
C LEU A 257 -19.67 1.70 -20.36
N GLY A 258 -19.25 2.94 -20.64
CA GLY A 258 -20.12 3.93 -21.26
C GLY A 258 -19.44 5.26 -21.48
N THR A 259 -20.10 6.09 -22.29
CA THR A 259 -19.67 7.46 -22.60
C THR A 259 -20.83 8.41 -22.42
N PHE A 260 -20.60 9.44 -21.61
CA PHE A 260 -21.47 10.61 -21.54
C PHE A 260 -20.88 11.73 -22.38
N VAL A 261 -21.72 12.35 -23.21
CA VAL A 261 -21.32 13.44 -24.10
C VAL A 261 -21.99 14.73 -23.65
N ASN A 262 -21.20 15.78 -23.45
CA ASN A 262 -21.68 17.14 -23.21
C ASN A 262 -21.38 18.06 -24.41
N SER A 263 -22.36 18.89 -24.76
CA SER A 263 -22.20 19.93 -25.77
C SER A 263 -21.62 21.22 -25.20
N GLY A 264 -20.42 21.10 -24.63
CA GLY A 264 -19.68 22.17 -23.96
C GLY A 264 -18.66 21.57 -23.00
N TRP A 265 -18.17 22.38 -22.06
CA TRP A 265 -17.09 21.97 -21.16
C TRP A 265 -17.62 21.25 -19.93
N ILE A 266 -16.93 20.19 -19.52
CA ILE A 266 -17.10 19.57 -18.21
C ILE A 266 -15.96 20.09 -17.33
N HIS A 267 -16.31 20.70 -16.21
CA HIS A 267 -15.33 21.30 -15.31
C HIS A 267 -14.94 20.38 -14.16
N ARG A 268 -15.87 19.52 -13.72
CA ARG A 268 -15.62 18.66 -12.57
C ARG A 268 -16.51 17.44 -12.59
N ILE A 269 -15.93 16.32 -12.17
CA ILE A 269 -16.66 15.12 -11.80
C ILE A 269 -16.42 14.78 -10.32
N VAL A 270 -17.50 14.42 -9.63
CA VAL A 270 -17.46 14.06 -8.20
C VAL A 270 -18.35 12.84 -7.98
N PRO A 271 -17.80 11.70 -7.55
CA PRO A 271 -18.59 10.55 -7.16
C PRO A 271 -19.28 10.82 -5.82
N SER A 272 -20.46 10.26 -5.60
CA SER A 272 -21.07 10.20 -4.28
C SER A 272 -20.23 9.33 -3.34
N SER A 273 -20.31 9.60 -2.03
CA SER A 273 -19.57 8.82 -1.02
C SER A 273 -19.93 7.33 -1.02
N ASP A 274 -21.16 6.99 -1.44
CA ASP A 274 -21.65 5.62 -1.58
C ASP A 274 -21.41 5.02 -2.98
N GLY A 275 -20.81 5.78 -3.90
CA GLY A 275 -20.49 5.32 -5.25
C GLY A 275 -21.69 5.14 -6.18
N ARG A 276 -22.91 5.41 -5.73
CA ARG A 276 -24.13 5.18 -6.53
C ARG A 276 -24.33 6.20 -7.63
N TYR A 277 -23.77 7.40 -7.47
CA TYR A 277 -23.92 8.50 -8.41
C TYR A 277 -22.58 9.10 -8.77
N LEU A 278 -22.43 9.47 -10.05
CA LEU A 278 -21.40 10.40 -10.49
C LEU A 278 -22.07 11.74 -10.79
N PHE A 279 -21.64 12.78 -10.08
CA PHE A 279 -22.05 14.15 -10.34
C PHE A 279 -21.12 14.75 -11.40
N VAL A 280 -21.71 15.21 -12.50
CA VAL A 280 -21.00 15.87 -13.60
C VAL A 280 -21.45 17.32 -13.66
N ALA A 281 -20.51 18.24 -13.55
CA ALA A 281 -20.77 19.68 -13.59
C ALA A 281 -19.97 20.35 -14.71
N GLY A 282 -20.62 21.26 -15.43
CA GLY A 282 -20.03 21.91 -16.59
C GLY A 282 -20.91 23.01 -17.16
N VAL A 283 -20.52 23.50 -18.33
CA VAL A 283 -21.28 24.45 -19.13
C VAL A 283 -21.75 23.76 -20.40
N THR A 284 -22.98 24.03 -20.81
CA THR A 284 -23.50 23.57 -22.09
C THR A 284 -23.68 24.75 -23.03
N ASN A 285 -22.97 24.75 -24.15
CA ASN A 285 -22.99 25.83 -25.13
C ASN A 285 -24.36 26.00 -25.79
N SER A 286 -25.11 24.91 -25.93
CA SER A 286 -26.45 24.96 -26.51
C SER A 286 -27.50 25.64 -25.62
N ARG A 287 -27.22 25.79 -24.32
CA ARG A 287 -28.12 26.46 -23.36
C ARG A 287 -27.54 27.75 -22.80
N ARG A 288 -26.22 27.98 -22.93
CA ARG A 288 -25.48 29.05 -22.22
C ARG A 288 -25.72 29.02 -20.71
N GLU A 289 -25.82 27.80 -20.17
CA GLU A 289 -26.16 27.54 -18.76
C GLU A 289 -25.16 26.56 -18.16
N TYR A 290 -24.94 26.67 -16.85
CA TYR A 290 -24.32 25.61 -16.06
C TYR A 290 -25.28 24.42 -15.93
N PHE A 291 -24.76 23.21 -16.02
CA PHE A 291 -25.53 22.00 -15.73
C PHE A 291 -24.90 21.23 -14.58
N SER A 292 -25.77 20.55 -13.83
CA SER A 292 -25.39 19.46 -12.93
C SER A 292 -26.21 18.24 -13.32
N ARG A 293 -25.54 17.10 -13.53
CA ARG A 293 -26.19 15.81 -13.77
C ARG A 293 -25.73 14.83 -12.72
N SER A 294 -26.68 14.11 -12.12
CA SER A 294 -26.40 12.87 -11.40
C SER A 294 -26.82 11.71 -12.31
N SER A 295 -25.96 10.71 -12.42
CA SER A 295 -26.27 9.48 -13.13
C SER A 295 -25.61 8.31 -12.42
N THR A 296 -26.26 7.15 -12.46
CA THR A 296 -25.59 5.93 -12.02
C THR A 296 -24.44 5.61 -13.00
N PRO A 297 -23.32 5.06 -12.53
CA PRO A 297 -22.17 4.71 -13.37
C PRO A 297 -22.53 3.75 -14.52
N GLN A 298 -23.54 2.91 -14.33
CA GLN A 298 -24.02 1.92 -15.32
C GLN A 298 -24.91 2.58 -16.39
N THR A 299 -25.62 3.65 -16.06
CA THR A 299 -26.46 4.41 -16.99
C THR A 299 -25.81 5.73 -17.41
N LEU A 300 -24.49 5.88 -17.25
CA LEU A 300 -23.76 7.08 -17.69
C LEU A 300 -23.54 7.03 -19.21
N GLN A 301 -24.66 6.94 -19.91
CA GLN A 301 -24.77 6.91 -21.35
C GLN A 301 -25.77 7.97 -21.77
N GLY A 302 -25.53 8.53 -22.95
CA GLY A 302 -26.40 9.52 -23.55
C GLY A 302 -25.73 10.87 -23.76
N ILE A 303 -26.36 11.64 -24.62
CA ILE A 303 -25.93 12.97 -25.05
C ILE A 303 -26.81 13.96 -24.30
N LEU A 304 -26.23 15.03 -23.75
CA LEU A 304 -27.01 16.22 -23.35
C LEU A 304 -27.15 17.10 -24.61
N PRO A 305 -28.30 17.01 -25.33
CA PRO A 305 -28.37 17.51 -26.70
C PRO A 305 -28.56 19.03 -26.73
N SER A 306 -28.13 19.61 -27.85
CA SER A 306 -28.61 20.92 -28.31
C SER A 306 -30.12 20.88 -28.56
N ARG A 307 -30.82 22.02 -28.39
CA ARG A 307 -32.29 22.09 -28.50
C ARG A 307 -32.82 21.31 -29.72
N PRO A 308 -33.94 20.57 -29.61
CA PRO A 308 -34.47 19.82 -30.75
C PRO A 308 -35.04 20.79 -31.79
N ALA A 309 -34.61 20.66 -33.04
CA ALA A 309 -35.35 21.18 -34.18
C ALA A 309 -36.39 20.13 -34.60
N VAL A 310 -37.64 20.33 -34.17
CA VAL A 310 -38.88 19.70 -34.69
C VAL A 310 -39.06 18.19 -34.41
N ARG A 311 -40.29 17.83 -34.00
CA ARG A 311 -40.77 16.47 -33.69
C ARG A 311 -40.82 15.54 -34.91
N ARG A 312 -40.34 14.30 -34.72
CA ARG A 312 -40.90 12.96 -35.08
C ARG A 312 -39.75 11.95 -34.89
N SER A 313 -39.85 10.77 -34.30
CA SER A 313 -40.94 9.95 -33.76
C SER A 313 -40.35 8.96 -32.74
N ALA A 314 -41.08 8.73 -31.65
CA ALA A 314 -40.98 7.61 -30.70
C ALA A 314 -39.58 7.14 -30.25
N TRP A 315 -39.13 7.65 -29.11
CA TRP A 315 -38.29 6.86 -28.20
C TRP A 315 -38.73 7.09 -26.76
N ASP A 316 -39.08 6.00 -26.08
CA ASP A 316 -39.76 5.99 -24.78
C ASP A 316 -38.71 6.00 -23.65
N ALA A 317 -38.23 7.20 -23.28
CA ALA A 317 -37.28 7.40 -22.20
C ALA A 317 -38.02 7.57 -20.86
N ARG A 318 -38.37 6.46 -20.20
CA ARG A 318 -38.69 6.46 -18.77
C ARG A 318 -37.40 6.44 -17.94
N GLN A 319 -36.72 7.58 -17.82
CA GLN A 319 -35.76 7.83 -16.72
C GLN A 319 -35.86 9.31 -16.30
N GLU A 320 -36.17 9.56 -15.03
CA GLU A 320 -36.35 10.90 -14.46
C GLU A 320 -35.08 11.74 -14.60
N THR A 321 -35.09 12.67 -15.55
CA THR A 321 -34.06 13.70 -15.70
C THR A 321 -34.40 14.85 -14.77
N ARG A 322 -33.89 14.87 -13.54
CA ARG A 322 -34.01 16.05 -12.67
C ARG A 322 -32.84 17.01 -12.96
N SER A 323 -33.06 17.92 -13.89
CA SER A 323 -32.19 19.08 -14.10
C SER A 323 -32.54 20.13 -13.04
N PHE A 324 -31.61 20.48 -12.15
CA PHE A 324 -31.79 21.64 -11.27
C PHE A 324 -31.09 22.85 -11.90
N THR A 325 -31.89 23.79 -12.41
CA THR A 325 -31.46 25.11 -12.87
C THR A 325 -31.43 26.08 -11.69
N SER A 326 -30.23 26.42 -11.22
CA SER A 326 -30.05 27.57 -10.32
C SER A 326 -29.98 28.85 -11.16
N HIS A 327 -31.02 29.69 -11.08
CA HIS A 327 -31.02 31.04 -11.65
C HIS A 327 -30.41 32.01 -10.62
N CYS A 328 -29.09 32.15 -10.61
CA CYS A 328 -28.46 33.28 -9.93
C CYS A 328 -28.53 34.51 -10.84
N HIS A 329 -29.59 35.32 -10.70
CA HIS A 329 -29.60 36.68 -11.23
C HIS A 329 -28.72 37.56 -10.33
N ALA A 330 -27.53 37.92 -10.80
CA ALA A 330 -26.80 39.08 -10.32
C ALA A 330 -26.95 40.20 -11.36
N PRO A 331 -27.43 41.42 -11.01
CA PRO A 331 -27.43 42.54 -11.93
C PRO A 331 -26.01 43.08 -12.05
N MET A 332 -25.31 42.76 -13.14
CA MET A 332 -24.09 43.48 -13.52
C MET A 332 -24.50 44.80 -14.18
N SER A 333 -24.35 45.88 -13.41
CA SER A 333 -24.34 47.26 -13.90
C SER A 333 -23.33 47.41 -15.06
N ALA A 334 -23.79 48.00 -16.16
CA ALA A 334 -22.98 48.31 -17.33
C ALA A 334 -21.88 49.32 -16.96
N GLY A 335 -20.64 48.84 -16.84
CA GLY A 335 -19.42 49.63 -16.81
C GLY A 335 -18.77 49.60 -18.19
N ASN A 336 -18.94 50.68 -18.94
CA ASN A 336 -18.38 50.88 -20.27
C ASN A 336 -16.86 51.10 -20.17
N SER A 337 -16.04 50.09 -20.50
CA SER A 337 -14.61 50.31 -20.76
C SER A 337 -14.15 49.47 -21.95
N ARG A 338 -13.93 50.15 -23.06
CA ARG A 338 -13.29 49.62 -24.27
C ARG A 338 -11.85 49.22 -23.92
N PHE A 339 -11.52 47.93 -24.01
CA PHE A 339 -10.15 47.47 -24.16
C PHE A 339 -10.02 46.74 -25.51
N ARG A 340 -9.21 47.32 -26.41
CA ARG A 340 -8.78 46.69 -27.66
C ARG A 340 -7.71 45.64 -27.34
N PRO A 341 -7.72 44.45 -27.98
CA PRO A 341 -6.61 43.52 -27.87
C PRO A 341 -5.43 44.02 -28.72
N VAL A 342 -4.26 44.16 -28.09
CA VAL A 342 -2.97 44.31 -28.75
C VAL A 342 -2.42 42.91 -29.00
N ALA A 343 -2.17 42.56 -30.27
CA ALA A 343 -1.46 41.35 -30.66
C ALA A 343 0.05 41.53 -30.41
N PRO A 344 0.80 40.49 -29.97
CA PRO A 344 2.26 40.55 -29.93
C PRO A 344 2.86 40.24 -31.31
N PRO A 345 4.05 40.79 -31.63
CA PRO A 345 4.70 40.64 -32.94
C PRO A 345 5.39 39.28 -33.09
N CYS A 346 5.63 38.95 -34.36
CA CYS A 346 6.14 37.71 -34.99
C CYS A 346 7.11 36.83 -34.19
#